data_AF-A0A3B8QZX4-F1
#
_entry.id   AF-A0A3B8QZX4-F1
#
_cell.length_a   1.000
_cell.length_b   1.000
_cell.length_c   1.000
_cell.angle_alpha   90.00
_cell.angle_beta   90.00
_cell.angle_gamma   90.00
#
_symmetry.space_group_name_H-M   'P 1'
#
loop_
_entity.id
_entity.type
_entity.pdbx_description
1 polymer ?
#
loop_
_entity_poly.entity_id
_entity_poly.type
_entity_poly.pdbx_seq_one_letter_code
_entity_poly.pdbx_strand_id
1 'polypeptide(L)' 'LGSGIMERLHPVGPDTLIMVTRRSMDAPAPGDWTLRISRNDAGHVTGFRLGCWLARQIDYIKTT' A
#
# COMPACT_ATOMS: atom_id res chain seq x y z
N LEU A 1 11.35 -13.37 4.13
CA LEU A 1 10.72 -13.85 5.39
C LEU A 1 9.23 -13.95 5.14
N GLY A 2 8.55 -14.96 5.70
CA GLY A 2 7.15 -15.31 5.40
C GLY A 2 6.13 -14.18 5.62
N SER A 3 5.26 -14.31 6.61
CA SER A 3 4.20 -13.32 6.87
C SER A 3 4.71 -12.19 7.76
N GLY A 4 4.49 -10.94 7.34
CA GLY A 4 4.78 -9.75 8.14
C GLY A 4 3.76 -9.52 9.25
N ILE A 5 4.02 -8.53 10.12
CA ILE A 5 3.04 -8.07 11.10
C ILE A 5 1.88 -7.34 10.41
N MET A 6 0.77 -7.17 11.11
CA MET A 6 -0.30 -6.29 10.68
C MET A 6 0.11 -4.82 10.86
N GLU A 7 0.20 -4.08 9.76
CA GLU A 7 0.44 -2.64 9.77
C GLU A 7 -0.86 -1.85 9.71
N ARG A 8 -0.86 -0.64 10.29
CA ARG A 8 -2.02 0.25 10.28
C ARG A 8 -2.03 1.09 9.00
N LEU A 9 -3.19 1.18 8.36
CA LEU A 9 -3.45 2.11 7.26
C LEU A 9 -4.11 3.39 7.79
N HIS A 10 -3.60 4.54 7.35
CA HIS A 10 -4.10 5.86 7.70
C HIS A 10 -4.73 6.52 6.47
N PRO A 11 -6.04 6.84 6.47
CA PRO A 11 -6.66 7.52 5.34
C PRO A 11 -6.16 8.97 5.27
N VAL A 12 -5.82 9.42 4.06
CA VAL A 12 -5.35 10.79 3.80
C VAL A 12 -6.13 11.48 2.68
N GLY A 13 -7.10 10.79 2.08
CA GLY A 13 -8.00 11.32 1.07
C GLY A 13 -8.88 10.21 0.48
N PRO A 14 -9.76 10.56 -0.48
CA PRO A 14 -10.53 9.56 -1.21
C PRO A 14 -9.62 8.51 -1.84
N ASP A 15 -9.88 7.24 -1.51
CA ASP A 15 -9.15 6.08 -2.02
C ASP A 15 -7.62 6.14 -1.82
N THR A 16 -7.14 6.97 -0.90
CA THR A 16 -5.70 7.16 -0.66
C THR A 16 -5.38 6.96 0.81
N LEU A 17 -4.47 6.03 1.08
CA LEU A 17 -4.02 5.68 2.43
C LEU A 17 -2.50 5.67 2.51
N ILE A 18 -1.99 5.82 3.73
CA ILE A 18 -0.58 5.67 4.07
C ILE A 18 -0.39 4.46 4.99
N MET A 19 0.59 3.61 4.67
CA MET A 19 1.10 2.54 5.52
C MET A 19 2.55 2.88 5.91
N VAL A 20 2.86 2.89 7.21
CA VAL A 20 4.20 3.27 7.69
C VAL A 20 5.02 2.02 8.03
N THR A 21 6.15 1.82 7.36
CA THR A 21 7.13 0.77 7.73
C THR A 21 8.28 1.38 8.51
N ARG A 22 8.27 1.23 9.84
CA ARG A 22 9.29 1.82 10.73
C ARG A 22 10.62 1.06 10.77
N ARG A 23 10.60 -0.25 10.51
CA ARG A 23 11.78 -1.13 10.58
C ARG A 23 11.74 -2.13 9.43
N SER A 24 12.89 -2.37 8.81
CA SER A 24 13.09 -3.38 7.77
C SER A 24 14.46 -4.02 7.93
N MET A 25 14.79 -4.94 7.04
CA MET A 25 16.10 -5.60 7.01
C MET A 25 17.23 -4.61 6.72
N ASP A 26 17.06 -3.77 5.70
CA ASP A 26 18.01 -2.72 5.34
C ASP A 26 17.66 -1.38 6.00
N ALA A 27 18.66 -0.50 6.10
CA ALA A 27 18.54 0.85 6.63
C ALA A 27 18.92 1.90 5.55
N PRO A 28 18.15 2.99 5.40
CA PRO A 28 16.91 3.30 6.12
C PRO A 28 15.74 2.39 5.71
N ALA A 29 14.75 2.25 6.61
CA ALA A 29 13.51 1.58 6.24
C ALA A 29 12.78 2.35 5.14
N PRO A 30 11.88 1.70 4.36
CA PRO A 30 11.18 2.34 3.25
C PRO A 30 10.36 3.59 3.64
N GLY A 31 9.99 3.70 4.93
CA GLY A 31 9.19 4.80 5.44
C GLY A 31 7.73 4.66 5.05
N ASP A 32 7.19 5.70 4.43
CA ASP A 32 5.78 5.78 4.08
C ASP A 32 5.51 5.13 2.72
N TRP A 33 4.58 4.18 2.73
CA TRP A 33 3.98 3.63 1.53
C TRP A 33 2.63 4.28 1.28
N THR A 34 2.47 4.85 0.09
CA THR A 34 1.19 5.33 -0.42
C THR A 34 0.44 4.19 -1.09
N LEU A 35 -0.82 4.04 -0.72
CA LEU A 35 -1.72 3.02 -1.23
C LEU A 35 -2.93 3.73 -1.85
N ARG A 36 -3.10 3.57 -3.17
CA ARG A 36 -4.22 4.14 -3.93
C ARG A 36 -5.16 3.02 -4.36
N ILE A 37 -6.38 3.02 -3.85
CA ILE A 37 -7.41 2.04 -4.17
C ILE A 37 -7.85 2.21 -5.62
N SER A 38 -8.00 1.08 -6.33
CA SER A 38 -8.56 1.01 -7.66
C SER A 38 -10.00 0.49 -7.57
N ARG A 39 -10.92 1.16 -8.27
CA ARG A 39 -12.33 0.77 -8.35
C ARG A 39 -12.76 0.64 -9.81
N ASN A 40 -13.76 -0.20 -10.06
CA ASN A 40 -14.45 -0.23 -11.35
C ASN A 40 -15.58 0.81 -11.42
N ASP A 41 -16.27 0.89 -12.56
CA ASP A 41 -17.38 1.83 -12.80
C ASP A 41 -18.57 1.63 -11.85
N ALA A 42 -18.75 0.42 -11.30
CA ALA A 42 -19.75 0.12 -10.28
C ALA A 42 -19.30 0.51 -8.85
N GLY A 43 -18.10 1.06 -8.69
CA GLY A 43 -17.54 1.47 -7.40
C GLY A 43 -16.90 0.34 -6.59
N HIS A 44 -16.86 -0.89 -7.11
CA HIS A 44 -16.24 -2.03 -6.43
C HIS A 44 -14.73 -1.96 -6.47
N VAL A 45 -14.07 -2.26 -5.35
CA VAL A 45 -12.61 -2.35 -5.26
C VAL A 45 -12.11 -3.52 -6.11
N THR A 46 -11.24 -3.21 -7.07
CA THR A 46 -10.59 -4.18 -7.98
C THR A 46 -9.12 -4.42 -7.64
N GLY A 47 -8.55 -3.61 -6.77
CA GLY A 47 -7.14 -3.70 -6.39
C GLY A 47 -6.64 -2.40 -5.79
N PHE A 48 -5.33 -2.23 -5.77
CA PHE A 48 -4.68 -0.98 -5.39
C PHE A 48 -3.29 -0.87 -6.00
N ARG A 49 -2.79 0.36 -6.06
CA ARG A 49 -1.41 0.66 -6.41
C ARG A 49 -0.65 1.06 -5.15
N LEU A 50 0.50 0.43 -4.93
CA LEU A 50 1.39 0.67 -3.80
C LEU A 50 2.68 1.35 -4.27
N GLY A 51 3.23 2.25 -3.45
CA GLY A 51 4.57 2.75 -3.67
C GLY A 51 5.12 3.58 -2.52
N CYS A 52 6.44 3.62 -2.43
CA CYS A 52 7.23 4.51 -1.60
C CYS A 52 8.31 5.19 -2.48
N TRP A 53 9.20 5.96 -1.88
CA TRP A 53 10.28 6.60 -2.64
C TRP A 53 11.25 5.58 -3.28
N LEU A 54 11.42 4.39 -2.70
CA LEU A 54 12.34 3.36 -3.21
C LEU A 54 11.71 2.47 -4.29
N ALA A 55 10.39 2.25 -4.24
CA ALA A 55 9.69 1.36 -5.18
C ALA A 55 8.31 1.93 -5.51
N ARG A 56 8.00 2.09 -6.80
CA ARG A 56 6.82 2.82 -7.28
C ARG A 56 5.99 1.96 -8.22
N GLN A 57 4.70 2.29 -8.32
CA GLN A 57 3.76 1.68 -9.28
C GLN A 57 3.65 0.15 -9.14
N ILE A 58 3.62 -0.36 -7.91
CA ILE A 58 3.42 -1.79 -7.66
C ILE A 58 1.91 -2.05 -7.63
N ASP A 59 1.40 -2.69 -8.69
CA ASP A 59 -0.03 -2.97 -8.82
C ASP A 59 -0.41 -4.30 -8.16
N TYR A 60 -1.42 -4.25 -7.30
CA TYR A 60 -2.05 -5.41 -6.69
C TYR A 60 -3.46 -5.55 -7.24
N ILE A 61 -3.79 -6.74 -7.73
CA ILE A 61 -5.12 -7.09 -8.23
C ILE A 61 -5.84 -7.88 -7.14
N LYS A 62 -7.09 -7.50 -6.85
CA LYS A 62 -7.94 -8.25 -5.92
C LYS A 62 -8.25 -9.62 -6.52
N THR A 63 -7.79 -10.68 -5.86
CA THR A 63 -8.18 -12.06 -6.17
C THR A 63 -9.44 -12.42 -5.40
N THR A 64 -10.28 -13.26 -6.01
CA THR A 64 -11.57 -13.72 -5.46
C THR A 64 -11.38 -14.68 -4.30
#